data_AF-A0A7U9T8K1-F1
#
_entry.id   AF-A0A7U9T8K1-F1
#
_cell.length_a   1.000
_cell.length_b   1.000
_cell.length_c   1.000
_cell.angle_alpha   90.00
_cell.angle_beta   90.00
_cell.angle_gamma   90.00
#
_symmetry.space_group_name_H-M   'P 1'
#
loop_
_entity.id
_entity.type
_entity.pdbx_description
1 polymer ?
#
loop_
_entity_poly.entity_id
_entity_poly.type
_entity_poly.pdbx_seq_one_letter_code
_entity_poly.pdbx_strand_id
1 'polypeptide(L)'
;MAGIEPSSNNKRYAKEKYGIKLYDMTLDEYFTEYGCTEQFDVVFVSHVLEHIVNFVEFIEKAVALSKKYIFIELPVLEKIEEEEAPFAAFTNEHVNYFSIPSLKILMEKCGCSSIKISIAENKGEVLPGYPTLVSLWEVNRNNTDKISFEYSAGEIIRNYFKSNTEKVKRIQAIINTISDKEKLAVWGTGEHTSKLLAMTDLPSKNIIKFYDSDRKKQNMTMLGRRIQSFDPKDLENGEIETILISTYSSEKSISKYIDEQKISRNFRVIKLYS
;
A
#
# COMPACT_ATOMS: atom_id res chain seq x y z
N MET A 1 -24.18 13.58 9.15
CA MET A 1 -23.05 12.83 8.56
C MET A 1 -23.28 11.36 8.85
N ALA A 2 -23.11 10.51 7.85
CA ALA A 2 -23.12 9.06 7.99
C ALA A 2 -21.97 8.49 7.14
N GLY A 3 -21.59 7.24 7.36
CA GLY A 3 -20.62 6.54 6.53
C GLY A 3 -20.96 5.07 6.37
N ILE A 4 -20.33 4.44 5.39
CA ILE A 4 -20.50 3.03 5.04
C ILE A 4 -19.13 2.38 5.21
N GLU A 5 -19.05 1.35 6.06
CA GLU A 5 -17.80 0.72 6.48
C GLU A 5 -18.07 -0.74 6.86
N PRO A 6 -17.57 -1.74 6.10
CA PRO A 6 -17.84 -3.16 6.35
C PRO A 6 -17.13 -3.73 7.61
N SER A 7 -16.24 -2.97 8.25
CA SER A 7 -15.58 -3.37 9.50
C SER A 7 -16.40 -2.96 10.72
N SER A 8 -17.01 -3.96 11.37
CA SER A 8 -17.73 -3.78 12.64
C SER A 8 -16.87 -3.15 13.75
N ASN A 9 -15.55 -3.39 13.74
CA ASN A 9 -14.60 -2.74 14.64
C ASN A 9 -14.47 -1.24 14.38
N ASN A 10 -14.38 -0.83 13.10
CA ASN A 10 -14.29 0.58 12.71
C ASN A 10 -15.60 1.31 13.03
N LYS A 11 -16.76 0.68 12.79
CA LYS A 11 -18.06 1.19 13.21
C LYS A 11 -18.15 1.47 14.70
N ARG A 12 -17.76 0.50 15.54
CA ARG A 12 -17.74 0.66 17.00
C ARG A 12 -16.85 1.84 17.39
N TYR A 13 -15.62 1.86 16.88
CA TYR A 13 -14.65 2.91 17.17
C TYR A 13 -15.14 4.30 16.75
N ALA A 14 -15.72 4.43 15.54
CA ALA A 14 -16.23 5.70 15.04
C ALA A 14 -17.39 6.25 15.88
N LYS A 15 -18.29 5.36 16.32
CA LYS A 15 -19.40 5.73 17.22
C LYS A 15 -18.90 6.15 18.59
N GLU A 16 -18.02 5.36 19.20
CA GLU A 16 -17.50 5.61 20.56
C GLU A 16 -16.62 6.87 20.63
N LYS A 17 -15.76 7.07 19.63
CA LYS A 17 -14.76 8.15 19.66
C LYS A 17 -15.26 9.46 19.04
N TYR A 18 -16.11 9.39 18.03
CA TYR A 18 -16.51 10.57 17.24
C TYR A 18 -18.04 10.77 17.16
N GLY A 19 -18.85 9.85 17.69
CA GLY A 19 -20.31 9.93 17.59
C GLY A 19 -20.84 9.79 16.16
N ILE A 20 -20.05 9.26 15.24
CA ILE A 20 -20.42 9.12 13.82
C ILE A 20 -21.23 7.84 13.62
N LYS A 21 -22.37 7.96 12.93
CA LYS A 21 -23.17 6.80 12.51
C LYS A 21 -22.50 6.14 11.30
N LEU A 22 -22.07 4.89 11.46
CA LEU A 22 -21.60 4.04 10.35
C LEU A 22 -22.56 2.87 10.12
N TYR A 23 -22.82 2.57 8.86
CA TYR A 23 -23.49 1.36 8.39
C TYR A 23 -22.44 0.26 8.18
N ASP A 24 -22.64 -0.89 8.80
CA ASP A 24 -21.71 -2.04 8.81
C ASP A 24 -21.94 -2.91 7.58
N MET A 25 -21.58 -2.38 6.42
CA MET A 25 -21.92 -2.97 5.12
C MET A 25 -21.06 -2.36 4.02
N THR A 26 -21.09 -3.00 2.86
CA THR A 26 -20.58 -2.47 1.60
C THR A 26 -21.56 -1.44 1.01
N LEU A 27 -21.09 -0.65 0.05
CA LEU A 27 -21.98 0.27 -0.68
C LEU A 27 -23.08 -0.48 -1.43
N ASP A 28 -22.80 -1.68 -1.93
CA ASP A 28 -23.78 -2.51 -2.66
C ASP A 28 -24.90 -3.01 -1.76
N GLU A 29 -24.56 -3.47 -0.57
CA GLU A 29 -25.53 -3.86 0.47
C GLU A 29 -26.36 -2.66 0.91
N TYR A 30 -25.71 -1.51 1.14
CA TYR A 30 -26.42 -0.27 1.48
C TYR A 30 -27.43 0.12 0.39
N PHE A 31 -27.02 0.08 -0.88
CA PHE A 31 -27.89 0.42 -2.00
C PHE A 31 -29.05 -0.58 -2.15
N THR A 32 -28.82 -1.85 -1.82
CA THR A 32 -29.85 -2.89 -1.85
C THR A 32 -30.89 -2.69 -0.75
N GLU A 33 -30.46 -2.33 0.46
CA GLU A 33 -31.33 -2.19 1.63
C GLU A 33 -32.05 -0.83 1.68
N TYR A 34 -31.35 0.26 1.34
CA TYR A 34 -31.84 1.64 1.50
C TYR A 34 -32.08 2.37 0.16
N GLY A 35 -31.53 1.88 -0.95
CA GLY A 35 -31.58 2.58 -2.24
C GLY A 35 -31.00 4.00 -2.17
N CYS A 36 -31.66 4.93 -2.86
CA CYS A 36 -31.30 6.35 -2.89
C CYS A 36 -32.28 7.23 -2.09
N THR A 37 -32.94 6.70 -1.06
CA THR A 37 -33.97 7.47 -0.34
C THR A 37 -33.38 8.65 0.43
N GLU A 38 -32.16 8.50 0.95
CA GLU A 38 -31.36 9.60 1.48
C GLU A 38 -30.34 10.05 0.44
N GLN A 39 -30.23 11.36 0.26
CA GLN A 39 -29.19 11.99 -0.54
C GLN A 39 -28.38 12.98 0.30
N PHE A 40 -27.08 13.05 0.04
CA PHE A 40 -26.12 13.86 0.77
C PHE A 40 -25.65 15.04 -0.08
N ASP A 41 -25.41 16.21 0.53
CA ASP A 41 -24.89 17.36 -0.22
C ASP A 41 -23.50 17.09 -0.80
N VAL A 42 -22.70 16.27 -0.08
CA VAL A 42 -21.37 15.83 -0.49
C VAL A 42 -21.19 14.36 -0.15
N VAL A 43 -20.65 13.57 -1.09
CA VAL A 43 -20.20 12.20 -0.88
C VAL A 43 -18.67 12.15 -0.92
N PHE A 44 -18.05 11.47 0.03
CA PHE A 44 -16.61 11.30 0.12
C PHE A 44 -16.22 9.86 -0.24
N VAL A 45 -15.25 9.70 -1.12
CA VAL A 45 -14.61 8.44 -1.49
C VAL A 45 -13.11 8.63 -1.33
N SER A 46 -12.58 8.36 -0.13
CA SER A 46 -11.14 8.50 0.19
C SER A 46 -10.57 7.12 0.48
N HIS A 47 -9.55 6.73 -0.29
CA HIS A 47 -8.86 5.44 -0.18
C HIS A 47 -9.78 4.21 -0.25
N VAL A 48 -10.72 4.24 -1.20
CA VAL A 48 -11.67 3.14 -1.43
C VAL A 48 -11.63 2.69 -2.88
N LEU A 49 -11.65 3.62 -3.84
CA LEU A 49 -11.85 3.31 -5.25
C LEU A 49 -10.74 2.41 -5.84
N GLU A 50 -9.51 2.50 -5.33
CA GLU A 50 -8.38 1.64 -5.68
C GLU A 50 -8.62 0.15 -5.37
N HIS A 51 -9.55 -0.15 -4.45
CA HIS A 51 -9.91 -1.50 -4.01
C HIS A 51 -11.13 -2.08 -4.73
N ILE A 52 -11.87 -1.27 -5.51
CA ILE A 52 -13.17 -1.67 -6.08
C ILE A 52 -13.02 -2.26 -7.48
N VAL A 53 -13.32 -3.55 -7.65
CA VAL A 53 -13.28 -4.21 -8.96
C VAL A 53 -14.29 -3.59 -9.94
N ASN A 54 -15.55 -3.44 -9.53
CA ASN A 54 -16.61 -2.84 -10.34
C ASN A 54 -16.69 -1.32 -10.13
N PHE A 55 -15.58 -0.62 -10.31
CA PHE A 55 -15.46 0.81 -9.95
C PHE A 55 -16.43 1.74 -10.69
N VAL A 56 -16.88 1.38 -11.89
CA VAL A 56 -17.89 2.18 -12.64
C VAL A 56 -19.23 2.17 -11.91
N GLU A 57 -19.75 0.98 -11.61
CA GLU A 57 -21.01 0.82 -10.89
C GLU A 57 -20.94 1.44 -9.49
N PHE A 58 -19.80 1.30 -8.82
CA PHE A 58 -19.56 1.93 -7.52
C PHE A 58 -19.67 3.45 -7.59
N ILE A 59 -19.05 4.09 -8.60
CA ILE A 59 -19.16 5.54 -8.78
C ILE A 59 -20.59 5.93 -9.17
N GLU A 60 -21.28 5.19 -10.04
CA GLU A 60 -22.68 5.45 -10.37
C GLU A 60 -23.56 5.46 -9.11
N LYS A 61 -23.36 4.51 -8.18
CA LYS A 61 -24.04 4.47 -6.88
C LYS A 61 -23.65 5.66 -6.00
N ALA A 62 -22.37 5.98 -5.90
CA ALA A 62 -21.89 7.13 -5.13
C ALA A 62 -22.46 8.46 -5.66
N VAL A 63 -22.58 8.59 -6.99
CA VAL A 63 -23.21 9.72 -7.68
C VAL A 63 -24.70 9.80 -7.34
N ALA A 64 -25.42 8.69 -7.38
CA ALA A 64 -26.85 8.66 -7.08
C ALA A 64 -27.17 9.07 -5.62
N LEU A 65 -26.24 8.82 -4.69
CA LEU A 65 -26.33 9.27 -3.30
C LEU A 65 -25.95 10.76 -3.10
N SER A 66 -25.33 11.41 -4.09
CA SER A 66 -24.90 12.80 -3.99
C SER A 66 -25.89 13.76 -4.66
N LYS A 67 -26.26 14.82 -3.94
CA LYS A 67 -27.05 15.93 -4.48
C LYS A 67 -26.21 16.88 -5.33
N LYS A 68 -24.95 17.08 -4.97
CA LYS A 68 -24.17 18.21 -5.49
C LYS A 68 -22.71 17.87 -5.75
N TYR A 69 -21.99 17.37 -4.75
CA TYR A 69 -20.55 17.18 -4.87
C TYR A 69 -20.08 15.77 -4.53
N ILE A 70 -19.01 15.35 -5.20
CA ILE A 70 -18.26 14.15 -4.84
C ILE A 70 -16.80 14.56 -4.63
N PHE A 71 -16.26 14.18 -3.49
CA PHE A 71 -14.84 14.28 -3.19
C PHE A 71 -14.19 12.91 -3.37
N ILE A 72 -13.10 12.85 -4.14
CA ILE A 72 -12.33 11.63 -4.33
C ILE A 72 -10.87 11.88 -3.94
N GLU A 73 -10.34 10.98 -3.12
CA GLU A 73 -8.94 10.89 -2.76
C GLU A 73 -8.44 9.45 -2.95
N LEU A 74 -7.35 9.29 -3.70
CA LEU A 74 -6.76 7.97 -4.00
C LEU A 74 -5.26 8.11 -4.35
N PRO A 75 -4.46 7.02 -4.32
CA PRO A 75 -3.08 7.04 -4.80
C PRO A 75 -2.98 7.51 -6.26
N VAL A 76 -2.03 8.40 -6.58
CA VAL A 76 -1.91 9.00 -7.92
C VAL A 76 -0.86 8.28 -8.76
N LEU A 77 -1.27 7.72 -9.91
CA LEU A 77 -0.37 6.94 -10.77
C LEU A 77 0.84 7.76 -11.26
N GLU A 78 0.67 9.06 -11.51
CA GLU A 78 1.72 9.97 -11.96
C GLU A 78 2.89 10.10 -10.99
N LYS A 79 2.70 9.69 -9.73
CA LYS A 79 3.72 9.73 -8.67
C LYS A 79 4.27 8.36 -8.29
N ILE A 80 3.84 7.29 -8.99
CA ILE A 80 4.20 5.92 -8.66
C ILE A 80 5.72 5.67 -8.67
N GLU A 81 6.49 6.43 -9.45
CA GLU A 81 7.95 6.29 -9.52
C GLU A 81 8.70 6.81 -8.28
N GLU A 82 8.04 7.60 -7.43
CA GLU A 82 8.60 8.08 -6.15
C GLU A 82 8.71 6.95 -5.10
N GLU A 83 8.11 5.78 -5.36
CA GLU A 83 8.24 4.60 -4.51
C GLU A 83 9.65 4.02 -4.53
N GLU A 84 10.32 4.01 -3.38
CA GLU A 84 11.71 3.56 -3.28
C GLU A 84 11.84 2.03 -3.30
N ALA A 85 10.97 1.32 -2.59
CA ALA A 85 10.98 -0.13 -2.56
C ALA A 85 10.46 -0.72 -3.88
N PRO A 86 11.09 -1.80 -4.41
CA PRO A 86 10.75 -2.35 -5.71
C PRO A 86 9.32 -2.88 -5.72
N PHE A 87 8.53 -2.43 -6.68
CA PHE A 87 7.13 -2.80 -6.89
C PHE A 87 6.23 -2.53 -5.67
N ALA A 88 6.60 -1.59 -4.78
CA ALA A 88 5.85 -1.30 -3.55
C ALA A 88 4.41 -0.82 -3.80
N ALA A 89 4.18 -0.08 -4.88
CA ALA A 89 2.85 0.41 -5.25
C ALA A 89 1.85 -0.72 -5.56
N PHE A 90 2.33 -1.86 -6.06
CA PHE A 90 1.47 -2.99 -6.41
C PHE A 90 1.18 -3.86 -5.19
N THR A 91 0.08 -3.58 -4.50
CA THR A 91 -0.36 -4.36 -3.33
C THR A 91 -1.47 -5.35 -3.70
N ASN A 92 -1.70 -6.34 -2.83
CA ASN A 92 -2.79 -7.30 -3.03
C ASN A 92 -4.18 -6.67 -2.91
N GLU A 93 -4.28 -5.51 -2.25
CA GLU A 93 -5.56 -4.83 -2.00
C GLU A 93 -5.89 -3.82 -3.10
N HIS A 94 -4.89 -3.26 -3.79
CA HIS A 94 -5.08 -2.26 -4.83
C HIS A 94 -5.23 -2.94 -6.19
N VAL A 95 -6.48 -3.04 -6.66
CA VAL A 95 -6.83 -3.62 -7.97
C VAL A 95 -6.88 -2.56 -9.08
N ASN A 96 -6.96 -1.27 -8.74
CA ASN A 96 -6.96 -0.16 -9.70
C ASN A 96 -5.85 0.86 -9.42
N TYR A 97 -5.31 1.45 -10.50
CA TYR A 97 -4.28 2.49 -10.45
C TYR A 97 -4.72 3.65 -11.34
N PHE A 98 -5.31 4.67 -10.72
CA PHE A 98 -5.87 5.79 -11.46
C PHE A 98 -4.81 6.84 -11.77
N SER A 99 -4.65 7.11 -13.07
CA SER A 99 -4.10 8.38 -13.53
C SER A 99 -5.16 9.48 -13.48
N ILE A 100 -4.74 10.73 -13.42
CA ILE A 100 -5.59 11.90 -13.57
C ILE A 100 -6.49 11.76 -14.82
N PRO A 101 -5.95 11.36 -16.00
CA PRO A 101 -6.75 11.02 -17.16
C PRO A 101 -7.87 10.02 -16.94
N SER A 102 -7.54 8.88 -16.35
CA SER A 102 -8.47 7.78 -16.19
C SER A 102 -9.59 8.12 -15.20
N LEU A 103 -9.27 8.82 -14.11
CA LEU A 103 -10.27 9.28 -13.14
C LEU A 103 -11.21 10.31 -13.79
N LYS A 104 -10.66 11.25 -14.58
CA LYS A 104 -11.49 12.24 -15.28
C LYS A 104 -12.47 11.59 -16.25
N ILE A 105 -12.01 10.65 -17.06
CA ILE A 105 -12.88 9.89 -17.99
C ILE A 105 -13.97 9.12 -17.23
N LEU A 106 -13.61 8.46 -16.12
CA LEU A 106 -14.56 7.73 -15.28
C LEU A 106 -15.66 8.66 -14.73
N MET A 107 -15.25 9.78 -14.13
CA MET A 107 -16.20 10.71 -13.50
C MET A 107 -17.11 11.40 -14.52
N GLU A 108 -16.58 11.81 -15.67
CA GLU A 108 -17.39 12.39 -16.75
C GLU A 108 -18.38 11.37 -17.33
N LYS A 109 -17.96 10.10 -17.49
CA LYS A 109 -18.87 9.01 -17.89
C LYS A 109 -20.01 8.82 -16.88
N CYS A 110 -19.78 9.10 -15.60
CA CYS A 110 -20.77 9.03 -14.53
C CYS A 110 -21.52 10.36 -14.31
N GLY A 111 -21.51 11.28 -15.30
CA GLY A 111 -22.29 12.51 -15.25
C GLY A 111 -21.74 13.59 -14.32
N CYS A 112 -20.44 13.54 -14.02
CA CYS A 112 -19.76 14.51 -13.16
C CYS A 112 -18.79 15.41 -13.93
N SER A 113 -18.65 16.65 -13.48
CA SER A 113 -17.65 17.60 -14.01
C SER A 113 -16.61 17.95 -12.95
N SER A 114 -15.33 18.01 -13.34
CA SER A 114 -14.25 18.39 -12.42
C SER A 114 -14.36 19.86 -12.01
N ILE A 115 -14.39 20.15 -10.70
CA ILE A 115 -14.22 21.51 -10.16
C ILE A 115 -12.74 21.79 -9.91
N LYS A 116 -12.06 20.85 -9.24
CA LYS A 116 -10.65 20.96 -8.87
C LYS A 116 -10.02 19.60 -8.79
N ILE A 117 -8.78 19.51 -9.26
CA ILE A 117 -7.93 18.33 -9.16
C ILE A 117 -6.55 18.82 -8.72
N SER A 118 -5.96 18.18 -7.72
CA SER A 118 -4.63 18.51 -7.20
C SER A 118 -3.95 17.27 -6.65
N ILE A 119 -2.61 17.30 -6.57
CA ILE A 119 -1.83 16.26 -5.89
C ILE A 119 -1.51 16.77 -4.48
N ALA A 120 -1.88 16.00 -3.46
CA ALA A 120 -1.41 16.19 -2.11
C ALA A 120 -0.16 15.31 -1.91
N GLU A 121 0.97 15.91 -1.53
CA GLU A 121 2.25 15.18 -1.45
C GLU A 121 2.36 14.26 -0.22
N ASN A 122 1.58 14.52 0.85
CA ASN A 122 1.51 13.75 2.10
C ASN A 122 2.88 13.28 2.63
N LYS A 123 3.85 14.20 2.68
CA LYS A 123 5.22 13.92 3.17
C LYS A 123 5.31 14.03 4.69
N GLY A 124 6.30 13.34 5.27
CA GLY A 124 6.59 13.37 6.70
C GLY A 124 5.58 12.55 7.50
N GLU A 125 5.04 13.12 8.57
CA GLU A 125 4.06 12.44 9.46
C GLU A 125 2.61 12.57 8.98
N VAL A 126 2.41 13.06 7.75
CA VAL A 126 1.07 13.21 7.15
C VAL A 126 0.62 11.89 6.54
N LEU A 127 -0.47 11.33 7.06
CA LEU A 127 -1.10 10.15 6.47
C LEU A 127 -1.68 10.48 5.08
N PRO A 128 -1.63 9.54 4.12
CA PRO A 128 -1.19 8.15 4.26
C PRO A 128 0.33 7.94 4.10
N GLY A 129 1.12 9.00 3.97
CA GLY A 129 2.59 8.94 3.81
C GLY A 129 3.06 8.77 2.36
N TYR A 130 2.18 8.97 1.39
CA TYR A 130 2.48 8.93 -0.05
C TYR A 130 1.58 9.91 -0.82
N PRO A 131 2.00 10.36 -2.03
CA PRO A 131 1.22 11.31 -2.81
C PRO A 131 -0.18 10.77 -3.21
N THR A 132 -1.21 11.58 -3.00
CA THR A 132 -2.60 11.27 -3.37
C THR A 132 -3.16 12.27 -4.38
N LEU A 133 -3.99 11.77 -5.29
CA LEU A 133 -4.84 12.58 -6.14
C LEU A 133 -6.05 12.99 -5.33
N VAL A 134 -6.22 14.29 -5.12
CA VAL A 134 -7.36 14.88 -4.41
C VAL A 134 -8.20 15.67 -5.40
N SER A 135 -9.49 15.36 -5.48
CA SER A 135 -10.38 15.92 -6.49
C SER A 135 -11.79 16.18 -5.99
N LEU A 136 -12.40 17.24 -6.51
CA LEU A 136 -13.78 17.64 -6.25
C LEU A 136 -14.55 17.72 -7.56
N TRP A 137 -15.73 17.14 -7.56
CA TRP A 137 -16.59 16.96 -8.74
C TRP A 137 -18.00 17.49 -8.48
N GLU A 138 -18.60 18.12 -9.49
CA GLU A 138 -20.01 18.54 -9.50
C GLU A 138 -20.86 17.50 -10.23
N VAL A 139 -21.95 17.06 -9.61
CA VAL A 139 -22.89 16.06 -10.15
C VAL A 139 -23.89 16.71 -11.12
N ASN A 140 -24.38 15.96 -12.11
CA ASN A 140 -25.38 16.38 -13.10
C ASN A 140 -24.94 17.57 -13.96
N ARG A 141 -23.63 17.72 -14.15
CA ARG A 141 -23.05 18.70 -15.05
C ARG A 141 -22.33 17.98 -16.16
N ASN A 142 -22.83 18.15 -17.38
CA ASN A 142 -22.16 17.67 -18.57
C ASN A 142 -21.03 18.64 -18.92
N ASN A 143 -19.80 18.16 -18.88
CA ASN A 143 -18.70 18.86 -19.52
C ASN A 143 -18.62 18.42 -20.99
N THR A 144 -18.47 19.36 -21.92
CA THR A 144 -18.34 19.08 -23.36
C THR A 144 -16.90 19.23 -23.85
N ASP A 145 -15.96 19.53 -22.96
CA ASP A 145 -14.57 19.72 -23.34
C ASP A 145 -13.98 18.41 -23.87
N LYS A 146 -13.38 18.48 -25.06
CA LYS A 146 -12.58 17.36 -25.55
C LYS A 146 -11.39 17.14 -24.62
N ILE A 147 -11.35 15.96 -24.04
CA ILE A 147 -10.23 15.50 -23.27
C ILE A 147 -9.11 15.08 -24.23
N SER A 148 -7.96 15.75 -24.13
CA SER A 148 -6.70 15.26 -24.69
C SER A 148 -5.63 15.23 -23.60
N PHE A 149 -4.92 14.13 -23.49
CA PHE A 149 -3.79 13.99 -22.58
C PHE A 149 -2.52 13.69 -23.37
N GLU A 150 -1.41 14.25 -22.92
CA GLU A 150 -0.10 14.10 -23.54
C GLU A 150 0.62 12.79 -23.14
N TYR A 151 0.04 12.02 -22.22
CA TYR A 151 0.57 10.75 -21.73
C TYR A 151 -0.54 9.71 -21.51
N SER A 152 -0.14 8.45 -21.36
CA SER A 152 -1.05 7.35 -21.02
C SER A 152 -0.64 6.68 -19.70
N ALA A 153 -1.62 6.16 -18.96
CA ALA A 153 -1.36 5.33 -17.78
C ALA A 153 -0.42 4.15 -18.09
N GLY A 154 -0.57 3.55 -19.28
CA GLY A 154 0.29 2.46 -19.72
C GLY A 154 1.76 2.87 -19.92
N GLU A 155 2.04 4.11 -20.30
CA GLU A 155 3.41 4.62 -20.40
C GLU A 155 4.06 4.77 -19.01
N ILE A 156 3.34 5.37 -18.07
CA ILE A 156 3.80 5.53 -16.68
C ILE A 156 4.10 4.15 -16.08
N ILE A 157 3.20 3.19 -16.27
CA ILE A 157 3.39 1.81 -15.79
C ILE A 157 4.63 1.18 -16.44
N ARG A 158 4.85 1.32 -17.75
CA ARG A 158 6.04 0.77 -18.42
C ARG A 158 7.34 1.34 -17.85
N ASN A 159 7.38 2.66 -17.60
CA ASN A 159 8.55 3.30 -17.01
C ASN A 159 8.78 2.84 -15.56
N TYR A 160 7.69 2.72 -14.78
CA TYR A 160 7.74 2.13 -13.44
C TYR A 160 8.33 0.72 -13.46
N PHE A 161 7.85 -0.17 -14.33
CA PHE A 161 8.39 -1.53 -14.45
C PHE A 161 9.89 -1.54 -14.81
N LYS A 162 10.32 -0.67 -15.73
CA LYS A 162 11.73 -0.53 -16.10
C LYS A 162 12.57 -0.11 -14.89
N SER A 163 12.18 0.95 -14.19
CA SER A 163 12.88 1.45 -13.00
C SER A 163 12.95 0.40 -11.88
N ASN A 164 11.85 -0.29 -11.63
CA ASN A 164 11.77 -1.30 -10.58
C ASN A 164 12.55 -2.58 -10.92
N THR A 165 12.63 -2.94 -12.20
CA THR A 165 13.52 -4.03 -12.65
C THR A 165 14.98 -3.72 -12.33
N GLU A 166 15.42 -2.47 -12.52
CA GLU A 166 16.79 -2.07 -12.14
C GLU A 166 17.00 -2.06 -10.62
N LYS A 167 15.98 -1.67 -9.83
CA LYS A 167 16.02 -1.78 -8.35
C LYS A 167 16.17 -3.24 -7.90
N VAL A 168 15.40 -4.15 -8.50
CA VAL A 168 15.52 -5.60 -8.22
C VAL A 168 16.90 -6.13 -8.57
N LYS A 169 17.49 -5.73 -9.72
CA LYS A 169 18.87 -6.12 -10.08
C LYS A 169 19.90 -5.66 -9.05
N ARG A 170 19.77 -4.45 -8.50
CA ARG A 170 20.65 -3.95 -7.43
C ARG A 170 20.53 -4.78 -6.15
N ILE A 171 19.29 -5.09 -5.75
CA ILE A 171 19.03 -5.94 -4.58
C ILE A 171 19.57 -7.37 -4.82
N GLN A 172 19.39 -7.92 -6.01
CA GLN A 172 19.96 -9.21 -6.40
C GLN A 172 21.49 -9.20 -6.29
N ALA A 173 22.16 -8.12 -6.72
CA ALA A 173 23.60 -7.99 -6.58
C ALA A 173 24.04 -8.02 -5.10
N ILE A 174 23.26 -7.41 -4.20
CA ILE A 174 23.50 -7.48 -2.74
C ILE A 174 23.28 -8.91 -2.24
N ILE A 175 22.18 -9.58 -2.63
CA ILE A 175 21.89 -10.96 -2.24
C ILE A 175 22.98 -11.93 -2.72
N ASN A 176 23.57 -11.69 -3.89
CA ASN A 176 24.67 -12.49 -4.43
C ASN A 176 25.95 -12.43 -3.58
N THR A 177 26.10 -11.42 -2.72
CA THR A 177 27.22 -11.35 -1.77
C THR A 177 27.03 -12.26 -0.55
N ILE A 178 25.87 -12.90 -0.40
CA ILE A 178 25.57 -13.88 0.65
C ILE A 178 25.97 -15.27 0.15
N SER A 179 26.81 -15.96 0.91
CA SER A 179 27.20 -17.34 0.58
C SER A 179 26.04 -18.30 0.79
N ASP A 180 25.87 -19.28 -0.09
CA ASP A 180 24.79 -20.27 0.00
C ASP A 180 24.90 -21.17 1.23
N LYS A 181 26.07 -21.20 1.89
CA LYS A 181 26.31 -21.97 3.12
C LYS A 181 26.11 -21.16 4.39
N GLU A 182 26.12 -19.83 4.27
CA GLU A 182 26.08 -18.92 5.41
C GLU A 182 24.72 -19.01 6.13
N LYS A 183 24.75 -19.09 7.46
CA LYS A 183 23.54 -19.20 8.28
C LYS A 183 22.80 -17.86 8.31
N LEU A 184 21.86 -17.70 7.38
CA LEU A 184 21.14 -16.46 7.15
C LEU A 184 19.87 -16.38 7.99
N ALA A 185 19.66 -15.24 8.65
CA ALA A 185 18.36 -14.83 9.12
C ALA A 185 17.80 -13.68 8.27
N VAL A 186 16.49 -13.67 8.06
CA VAL A 186 15.79 -12.56 7.39
C VAL A 186 14.92 -11.85 8.42
N TRP A 187 15.13 -10.55 8.61
CA TRP A 187 14.32 -9.73 9.51
C TRP A 187 13.32 -8.89 8.72
N GLY A 188 12.04 -9.16 8.93
CA GLY A 188 10.93 -8.64 8.16
C GLY A 188 10.25 -9.79 7.43
N THR A 189 8.94 -9.92 7.62
CA THR A 189 8.14 -11.00 7.03
C THR A 189 6.88 -10.45 6.37
N GLY A 190 6.96 -9.22 5.86
CA GLY A 190 5.86 -8.53 5.21
C GLY A 190 5.75 -8.82 3.71
N GLU A 191 4.89 -8.05 3.06
CA GLU A 191 4.71 -8.06 1.61
C GLU A 191 6.03 -7.83 0.86
N HIS A 192 6.82 -6.86 1.33
CA HIS A 192 8.15 -6.57 0.79
C HIS A 192 9.05 -7.83 0.74
N THR A 193 9.16 -8.56 1.84
CA THR A 193 9.93 -9.81 1.89
C THR A 193 9.36 -10.86 0.95
N SER A 194 8.03 -10.98 0.89
CA SER A 194 7.36 -11.93 -0.02
C SER A 194 7.68 -11.63 -1.48
N LYS A 195 7.69 -10.35 -1.88
CA LYS A 195 8.11 -9.90 -3.21
C LYS A 195 9.57 -10.26 -3.48
N LEU A 196 10.48 -9.99 -2.54
CA LEU A 196 11.90 -10.34 -2.72
C LEU A 196 12.10 -11.84 -2.87
N LEU A 197 11.41 -12.66 -2.09
CA LEU A 197 11.46 -14.12 -2.22
C LEU A 197 10.93 -14.59 -3.59
N ALA A 198 10.00 -13.88 -4.21
CA ALA A 198 9.49 -14.22 -5.53
C ALA A 198 10.37 -13.73 -6.69
N MET A 199 11.07 -12.61 -6.52
CA MET A 199 11.75 -11.89 -7.61
C MET A 199 13.27 -12.03 -7.61
N THR A 200 13.85 -12.71 -6.62
CA THR A 200 15.31 -12.82 -6.45
C THR A 200 15.72 -14.24 -6.08
N ASP A 201 17.02 -14.50 -6.07
CA ASP A 201 17.58 -15.78 -5.61
C ASP A 201 17.63 -15.92 -4.09
N LEU A 202 17.03 -15.00 -3.32
CA LEU A 202 16.98 -15.09 -1.86
C LEU A 202 16.51 -16.46 -1.33
N PRO A 203 15.48 -17.14 -1.89
CA PRO A 203 15.05 -18.46 -1.42
C PRO A 203 16.10 -19.55 -1.58
N SER A 204 17.10 -19.37 -2.47
CA SER A 204 18.19 -20.33 -2.66
C SER A 204 19.25 -20.27 -1.55
N LYS A 205 19.27 -19.19 -0.77
CA LYS A 205 20.21 -18.99 0.33
C LYS A 205 19.82 -19.88 1.52
N ASN A 206 20.79 -20.20 2.37
CA ASN A 206 20.58 -20.95 3.60
C ASN A 206 19.90 -20.09 4.68
N ILE A 207 18.66 -19.67 4.42
CA ILE A 207 17.80 -19.01 5.39
C ILE A 207 17.43 -20.04 6.43
N ILE A 208 17.78 -19.81 7.70
CA ILE A 208 17.45 -20.70 8.81
C ILE A 208 16.50 -20.08 9.84
N LYS A 209 16.35 -18.75 9.87
CA LYS A 209 15.43 -18.03 10.76
C LYS A 209 14.74 -16.86 10.04
N PHE A 210 13.49 -16.60 10.42
CA PHE A 210 12.76 -15.39 10.07
C PHE A 210 12.40 -14.63 11.34
N TYR A 211 12.72 -13.34 11.40
CA TYR A 211 12.38 -12.46 12.51
C TYR A 211 11.29 -11.47 12.14
N ASP A 212 10.33 -11.25 13.04
CA ASP A 212 9.38 -10.16 12.95
C ASP A 212 8.97 -9.66 14.34
N SER A 213 8.86 -8.33 14.47
CA SER A 213 8.49 -7.67 15.72
C SER A 213 6.99 -7.74 15.99
N ASP A 214 6.17 -7.99 14.95
CA ASP A 214 4.72 -8.16 15.10
C ASP A 214 4.40 -9.53 15.73
N ARG A 215 3.90 -9.49 16.96
CA ARG A 215 3.47 -10.69 17.71
C ARG A 215 2.43 -11.52 16.97
N LYS A 216 1.59 -10.91 16.12
CA LYS A 216 0.58 -11.63 15.34
C LYS A 216 1.24 -12.58 14.33
N LYS A 217 2.41 -12.23 13.81
CA LYS A 217 3.14 -13.04 12.82
C LYS A 217 3.99 -14.15 13.44
N GLN A 218 4.35 -14.07 14.72
CA GLN A 218 5.24 -15.03 15.40
C GLN A 218 4.64 -16.46 15.54
N ASN A 219 3.37 -16.64 15.18
CA ASN A 219 2.74 -17.96 15.11
C ASN A 219 2.54 -18.45 13.66
N MET A 220 3.01 -17.69 12.68
CA MET A 220 2.96 -18.03 11.26
C MET A 220 4.30 -18.63 10.80
N THR A 221 4.32 -19.11 9.56
CA THR A 221 5.50 -19.68 8.92
C THR A 221 5.82 -18.99 7.59
N MET A 222 7.10 -18.85 7.27
CA MET A 222 7.59 -18.42 5.96
C MET A 222 8.63 -19.42 5.46
N LEU A 223 8.47 -19.91 4.22
CA LEU A 223 9.26 -21.01 3.65
C LEU A 223 9.38 -22.23 4.59
N GLY A 224 8.28 -22.60 5.25
CA GLY A 224 8.23 -23.74 6.18
C GLY A 224 8.92 -23.51 7.54
N ARG A 225 9.41 -22.30 7.82
CA ARG A 225 10.06 -21.95 9.09
C ARG A 225 9.18 -21.03 9.91
N ARG A 226 9.10 -21.27 11.23
CA ARG A 226 8.35 -20.41 12.15
C ARG A 226 8.99 -19.01 12.22
N ILE A 227 8.14 -17.99 12.15
CA ILE A 227 8.54 -16.60 12.38
C ILE A 227 8.66 -16.38 13.89
N GLN A 228 9.71 -15.70 14.34
CA GLN A 228 9.95 -15.49 15.76
C GLN A 228 10.39 -14.06 16.08
N SER A 229 10.37 -13.68 17.35
CA SER A 229 11.05 -12.46 17.79
C SER A 229 12.57 -12.65 17.64
N PHE A 230 13.27 -11.57 17.35
CA PHE A 230 14.74 -11.59 17.39
C PHE A 230 15.24 -11.87 18.81
N ASP A 231 16.23 -12.76 18.92
CA ASP A 231 16.96 -13.06 20.15
C ASP A 231 18.47 -12.80 19.91
N PRO A 232 19.10 -11.87 20.64
CA PRO A 232 20.53 -11.61 20.53
C PRO A 232 21.42 -12.86 20.71
N LYS A 233 20.96 -13.85 21.48
CA LYS A 233 21.69 -15.12 21.69
C LYS A 233 21.92 -15.89 20.40
N ASP A 234 21.05 -15.71 19.41
CA ASP A 234 21.20 -16.33 18.09
C ASP A 234 22.52 -15.90 17.42
N LEU A 235 22.92 -14.65 17.64
CA LEU A 235 24.19 -14.11 17.16
C LEU A 235 25.33 -14.47 18.11
N GLU A 236 25.16 -14.33 19.42
CA GLU A 236 26.21 -14.65 20.41
C GLU A 236 26.69 -16.10 20.32
N ASN A 237 25.76 -17.04 20.14
CA ASN A 237 26.04 -18.47 20.02
C ASN A 237 26.56 -18.87 18.63
N GLY A 238 26.55 -17.96 17.65
CA GLY A 238 26.89 -18.28 16.25
C GLY A 238 25.88 -19.20 15.56
N GLU A 239 24.62 -19.16 16.01
CA GLU A 239 23.53 -19.81 15.30
C GLU A 239 23.22 -19.08 14.00
N ILE A 240 23.33 -17.75 14.02
CA ILE A 240 23.21 -16.88 12.85
C ILE A 240 24.54 -16.20 12.55
N GLU A 241 24.92 -16.16 11.28
CA GLU A 241 26.15 -15.53 10.78
C GLU A 241 25.85 -14.21 10.07
N THR A 242 24.70 -14.14 9.36
CA THR A 242 24.23 -12.95 8.66
C THR A 242 22.77 -12.67 8.95
N ILE A 243 22.43 -11.39 9.15
CA ILE A 243 21.05 -10.88 9.15
C ILE A 243 20.84 -10.02 7.90
N LEU A 244 19.88 -10.40 7.07
CA LEU A 244 19.33 -9.52 6.03
C LEU A 244 18.12 -8.77 6.58
N ILE A 245 18.19 -7.45 6.62
CA ILE A 245 17.04 -6.61 6.99
C ILE A 245 16.17 -6.43 5.73
N SER A 246 15.01 -7.08 5.71
CA SER A 246 14.08 -7.15 4.58
C SER A 246 12.84 -6.27 4.81
N THR A 247 13.07 -5.01 5.18
CA THR A 247 12.02 -4.01 5.34
C THR A 247 12.56 -2.64 4.97
N TYR A 248 11.84 -1.92 4.10
CA TYR A 248 12.23 -0.57 3.71
C TYR A 248 12.02 0.43 4.84
N SER A 249 10.79 0.53 5.37
CA SER A 249 10.39 1.54 6.36
C SER A 249 11.09 1.40 7.71
N SER A 250 11.51 0.19 8.08
CA SER A 250 12.13 -0.09 9.39
C SER A 250 13.61 -0.48 9.30
N GLU A 251 14.25 -0.33 8.14
CA GLU A 251 15.65 -0.76 7.96
C GLU A 251 16.58 -0.09 8.99
N LYS A 252 16.48 1.24 9.08
CA LYS A 252 17.32 2.05 9.97
C LYS A 252 17.06 1.75 11.44
N SER A 253 15.80 1.59 11.85
CA SER A 253 15.45 1.31 13.24
C SER A 253 15.88 -0.09 13.67
N ILE A 254 15.74 -1.09 12.79
CA ILE A 254 16.22 -2.46 13.07
C ILE A 254 17.74 -2.50 13.12
N SER A 255 18.44 -1.86 12.16
CA SER A 255 19.90 -1.78 12.18
C SER A 255 20.40 -1.19 13.48
N LYS A 256 19.82 -0.05 13.91
CA LYS A 256 20.17 0.60 15.18
C LYS A 256 19.90 -0.32 16.37
N TYR A 257 18.77 -1.01 16.38
CA TYR A 257 18.42 -1.93 17.46
C TYR A 257 19.40 -3.12 17.57
N ILE A 258 19.87 -3.66 16.44
CA ILE A 258 20.90 -4.71 16.40
C ILE A 258 22.22 -4.17 16.97
N ASP A 259 22.65 -2.98 16.56
CA ASP A 259 23.89 -2.35 17.04
C ASP A 259 23.85 -2.12 18.57
N GLU A 260 22.70 -1.73 19.11
CA GLU A 260 22.47 -1.50 20.54
C GLU A 260 22.60 -2.77 21.40
N GLN A 261 22.51 -3.97 20.81
CA GLN A 261 22.70 -5.23 21.54
C GLN A 261 24.16 -5.49 21.94
N LYS A 262 25.13 -4.79 21.34
CA LYS A 262 26.56 -4.90 21.65
C LYS A 262 27.09 -6.34 21.62
N ILE A 263 26.69 -7.11 20.61
CA ILE A 263 27.11 -8.49 20.41
C ILE A 263 28.63 -8.54 20.15
N SER A 264 29.34 -9.35 20.94
CA SER A 264 30.81 -9.47 20.88
C SER A 264 31.30 -10.38 19.74
N ARG A 265 30.49 -11.36 19.34
CA ARG A 265 30.80 -12.25 18.22
C ARG A 265 30.71 -11.48 16.91
N ASN A 266 31.58 -11.80 15.95
CA ASN A 266 31.45 -11.29 14.58
C ASN A 266 30.24 -11.90 13.88
N PHE A 267 29.40 -11.05 13.31
CA PHE A 267 28.29 -11.36 12.41
C PHE A 267 28.18 -10.23 11.40
N ARG A 268 27.38 -10.44 10.35
CA ARG A 268 27.17 -9.44 9.30
C ARG A 268 25.72 -8.98 9.26
N VAL A 269 25.52 -7.68 9.07
CA VAL A 269 24.20 -7.09 8.82
C VAL A 269 24.16 -6.59 7.39
N ILE A 270 23.17 -7.04 6.63
CA ILE A 270 22.92 -6.62 5.26
C ILE A 270 21.69 -5.74 5.23
N LYS A 271 21.88 -4.55 4.67
CA LYS A 271 20.86 -3.56 4.40
C LYS A 271 20.68 -3.45 2.88
N LEU A 272 19.45 -3.22 2.45
CA LEU A 272 19.09 -3.14 1.04
C LEU A 272 18.99 -1.70 0.53
N TYR A 273 18.76 -0.72 1.43
CA TYR A 273 18.37 0.64 1.07
C TYR A 273 19.27 1.75 1.61
N SER A 274 20.24 1.44 2.48
CA SER A 274 21.14 2.41 3.15
C SER A 274 22.59 2.34 2.71
#